data_AF-A0A2T3W5A1-F1
#
_entry.id   AF-A0A2T3W5A1-F1
#
_cell.length_a   1.000
_cell.length_b   1.000
_cell.length_c   1.000
_cell.angle_alpha   90.00
_cell.angle_beta   90.00
_cell.angle_gamma   90.00
#
_symmetry.space_group_name_H-M   'P 1'
#
loop_
_entity.id
_entity.type
_entity.pdbx_description
1 polymer ?
#
loop_
_entity_poly.entity_id
_entity_poly.type
_entity_poly.pdbx_seq_one_letter_code
_entity_poly.pdbx_strand_id
1 'polypeptide(L)'
;MARVSPPDALSYREAYARLSRIAAELEGGEADLDRVLPLLEEARAAYAGCRERIEAVRAVLAGHWGDADEDGPNTDGPDDEDPDETADDEDDA
;
A
#
# COMPACT_ATOMS: atom_id res chain seq x y z
N MET A 1 -20.12 -16.32 8.98
CA MET A 1 -20.64 -15.08 9.60
C MET A 1 -20.22 -13.90 8.73
N ALA A 2 -21.15 -13.33 7.95
CA ALA A 2 -20.89 -12.08 7.22
C ALA A 2 -20.98 -10.93 8.22
N ARG A 3 -19.91 -10.17 8.37
CA ARG A 3 -19.91 -8.95 9.19
C ARG A 3 -20.77 -7.91 8.45
N VAL A 4 -21.93 -7.59 9.03
CA VAL A 4 -22.76 -6.46 8.59
C VAL A 4 -21.93 -5.20 8.78
N SER A 5 -21.57 -4.54 7.68
CA SER A 5 -21.04 -3.17 7.73
C SER A 5 -22.17 -2.21 8.11
N PRO A 6 -21.88 -1.05 8.71
CA PRO A 6 -22.92 -0.05 8.98
C PRO A 6 -23.72 0.22 7.69
N PRO A 7 -25.04 0.46 7.78
CA PRO A 7 -25.95 0.46 6.64
C PRO A 7 -25.57 1.45 5.53
N ASP A 8 -24.74 2.44 5.84
CA ASP A 8 -24.29 3.48 4.90
C ASP A 8 -22.90 3.23 4.28
N ALA A 9 -22.10 2.28 4.78
CA ALA A 9 -20.74 2.04 4.28
C ALA A 9 -20.65 0.79 3.40
N LEU A 10 -20.37 1.00 2.11
CA LEU A 10 -20.15 -0.07 1.13
C LEU A 10 -19.06 -1.05 1.61
N SER A 11 -19.25 -2.33 1.34
CA SER A 11 -18.17 -3.31 1.45
C SER A 11 -17.12 -3.05 0.37
N TYR A 12 -15.89 -3.55 0.58
CA TYR A 12 -14.83 -3.47 -0.44
C TYR A 12 -15.28 -4.03 -1.79
N ARG A 13 -16.00 -5.16 -1.78
CA ARG A 13 -16.49 -5.80 -3.01
C ARG A 13 -17.47 -4.90 -3.77
N GLU A 14 -18.40 -4.25 -3.07
CA GLU A 14 -19.39 -3.37 -3.69
C GLU A 14 -18.74 -2.08 -4.21
N ALA A 15 -17.84 -1.49 -3.42
CA ALA A 15 -17.07 -0.31 -3.82
C ALA A 15 -16.23 -0.60 -5.08
N TYR A 16 -15.54 -1.74 -5.11
CA TYR A 16 -14.76 -2.18 -6.26
C TYR A 16 -15.64 -2.45 -7.49
N ALA A 17 -16.76 -3.15 -7.33
CA ALA A 17 -17.67 -3.46 -8.44
C ALA A 17 -18.27 -2.18 -9.06
N ARG A 18 -18.55 -1.16 -8.25
CA ARG A 18 -18.98 0.15 -8.73
C ARG A 18 -17.86 0.85 -9.50
N LEU A 19 -16.65 0.90 -8.93
CA LEU A 19 -15.48 1.51 -9.56
C LEU A 19 -15.15 0.85 -10.91
N SER A 20 -15.17 -0.49 -10.99
CA SER A 20 -14.89 -1.23 -12.22
C SER A 20 -15.91 -0.98 -13.32
N ARG A 21 -17.19 -0.82 -12.96
CA ARG A 21 -18.25 -0.48 -13.92
C ARG A 21 -18.01 0.90 -14.53
N ILE A 22 -17.72 1.89 -13.69
CA ILE A 22 -17.48 3.26 -14.13
C ILE A 22 -16.24 3.32 -15.03
N ALA A 23 -15.17 2.61 -14.66
CA ALA A 23 -13.97 2.52 -15.49
C ALA A 23 -14.29 1.95 -16.89
N ALA A 24 -15.06 0.86 -16.96
CA ALA A 24 -15.46 0.28 -18.24
C ALA A 24 -16.33 1.24 -19.08
N GLU A 25 -17.21 2.02 -18.44
CA GLU A 25 -18.04 3.02 -19.12
C GLU A 25 -17.22 4.19 -19.67
N LEU A 26 -16.23 4.67 -18.91
CA LEU A 26 -15.32 5.73 -19.35
C LEU A 26 -14.38 5.26 -20.45
N GLU A 27 -13.87 4.02 -20.38
CA GLU A 27 -13.03 3.41 -21.42
C GLU A 27 -13.79 3.21 -22.74
N GLY A 28 -15.10 3.00 -22.69
CA GLY A 28 -15.96 2.94 -23.87
C GLY A 28 -15.97 4.22 -24.70
N GLY A 29 -15.62 5.37 -24.11
CA GLY A 29 -15.47 6.65 -24.84
C GLY A 29 -16.77 7.26 -25.36
N GLU A 30 -17.92 6.71 -24.98
CA GLU A 30 -19.25 7.13 -25.43
C GLU A 30 -19.89 8.20 -24.53
N ALA A 31 -19.29 8.48 -23.37
CA ALA A 31 -19.74 9.51 -22.45
C ALA A 31 -19.25 10.91 -22.89
N ASP A 32 -20.18 11.85 -23.03
CA ASP A 32 -19.88 13.27 -23.22
C ASP A 32 -19.42 13.92 -21.90
N LEU A 33 -18.80 15.11 -22.00
CA LEU A 33 -18.17 15.78 -20.85
C LEU A 33 -19.14 15.96 -19.66
N ASP A 34 -20.40 16.26 -19.95
CA ASP A 34 -21.45 16.45 -18.95
C ASP A 34 -21.80 15.15 -18.19
N ARG A 35 -21.58 13.98 -18.80
CA ARG A 35 -21.71 12.67 -18.14
C ARG A 35 -20.42 12.19 -17.48
N VAL A 36 -19.27 12.55 -18.03
CA VAL A 36 -17.96 12.15 -17.49
C VAL A 36 -17.73 12.74 -16.10
N LEU A 37 -18.09 14.01 -15.87
CA LEU A 37 -17.87 14.66 -14.57
C LEU A 37 -18.59 13.95 -13.41
N PRO A 38 -19.92 13.68 -13.49
CA PRO A 38 -20.62 12.87 -12.48
C PRO A 38 -20.01 11.48 -12.28
N LEU A 39 -19.63 10.80 -13.37
CA LEU A 39 -18.99 9.48 -13.28
C LEU A 39 -17.67 9.52 -12.53
N LEU A 40 -16.86 10.56 -12.73
CA LEU A 40 -15.59 10.74 -12.01
C LEU A 40 -15.80 11.01 -10.52
N GLU A 41 -16.82 11.79 -10.15
CA GLU A 41 -17.17 12.00 -8.75
C GLU A 41 -17.62 10.70 -8.07
N GLU A 42 -18.46 9.91 -8.75
CA GLU A 42 -18.89 8.60 -8.26
C GLU A 42 -17.70 7.63 -8.15
N ALA A 43 -16.79 7.62 -9.14
CA ALA A 43 -15.58 6.81 -9.11
C ALA A 43 -14.67 7.21 -7.94
N ARG A 44 -14.52 8.50 -7.65
CA ARG A 44 -13.74 9.00 -6.52
C ARG A 44 -14.31 8.51 -5.19
N ALA A 45 -15.63 8.56 -5.02
CA ALA A 45 -16.30 8.05 -3.82
C ALA A 45 -16.13 6.53 -3.67
N ALA A 46 -16.30 5.77 -4.75
CA ALA A 46 -16.09 4.33 -4.75
C ALA A 46 -14.62 3.98 -4.40
N TYR A 47 -13.66 4.70 -4.97
CA TYR A 47 -12.24 4.52 -4.67
C TYR A 47 -11.91 4.84 -3.21
N ALA A 48 -12.48 5.90 -2.63
CA ALA A 48 -12.29 6.23 -1.23
C ALA A 48 -12.73 5.06 -0.32
N GLY A 49 -13.89 4.46 -0.62
CA GLY A 49 -14.36 3.26 0.09
C GLY A 49 -13.43 2.05 -0.06
N CYS A 50 -12.88 1.82 -1.25
CA CYS A 50 -11.86 0.79 -1.45
C CYS A 50 -10.61 1.05 -0.60
N ARG A 51 -10.12 2.29 -0.62
CA ARG A 51 -8.90 2.70 0.09
C ARG A 51 -9.03 2.54 1.60
N GLU A 52 -10.13 3.00 2.17
CA GLU A 52 -10.40 2.89 3.62
C GLU A 52 -10.38 1.44 4.09
N ARG A 53 -10.98 0.51 3.32
CA ARG A 53 -10.96 -0.91 3.66
C ARG A 53 -9.57 -1.52 3.60
N ILE A 54 -8.78 -1.13 2.60
CA ILE A 54 -7.39 -1.58 2.47
C ILE A 54 -6.55 -1.05 3.64
N GLU A 55 -6.72 0.22 4.01
CA GLU A 55 -6.05 0.84 5.14
C GLU A 55 -6.40 0.15 6.46
N ALA A 56 -7.67 -0.18 6.68
CA ALA A 56 -8.11 -0.95 7.85
C ALA A 56 -7.45 -2.35 7.90
N VAL A 57 -7.34 -3.05 6.77
CA VAL A 57 -6.65 -4.35 6.72
C VAL A 57 -5.15 -4.19 6.99
N ARG A 58 -4.51 -3.17 6.40
CA ARG A 58 -3.08 -2.87 6.65
C ARG A 58 -2.82 -2.61 8.13
N ALA A 59 -3.68 -1.84 8.80
CA ALA A 59 -3.57 -1.56 10.22
C ALA A 59 -3.66 -2.84 11.08
N VAL A 60 -4.59 -3.74 10.75
CA VAL A 60 -4.70 -5.04 11.45
C VAL A 60 -3.46 -5.90 11.24
N LEU A 61 -2.94 -5.97 10.01
CA LEU A 61 -1.74 -6.75 9.72
C LEU A 61 -0.51 -6.17 10.42
N ALA A 62 -0.34 -4.85 10.41
CA ALA A 62 0.74 -4.17 11.13
C ALA A 62 0.65 -4.41 12.64
N GLY A 63 -0.54 -4.34 13.25
CA GLY A 63 -0.70 -4.58 14.69
C GLY A 63 -0.65 -6.05 15.11
N HIS A 64 -0.83 -7.01 14.19
CA HIS A 64 -0.82 -8.44 14.52
C HIS A 64 0.50 -9.14 14.15
N TRP A 65 1.34 -8.48 13.35
CA TRP A 65 2.63 -9.00 12.89
C TRP A 65 3.81 -8.04 13.20
N GLY A 66 3.55 -6.78 13.58
CA GLY A 66 4.57 -5.77 13.86
C GLY A 66 5.03 -5.67 15.32
N ASP A 67 4.34 -6.34 16.26
CA ASP A 67 4.78 -6.46 17.67
C ASP A 67 5.86 -7.56 17.85
N ALA A 68 6.39 -8.13 16.76
CA ALA A 68 7.41 -9.18 16.83
C ALA A 68 8.87 -8.66 16.80
N ASP A 69 9.10 -7.37 16.55
CA ASP A 69 10.45 -6.84 16.25
C ASP A 69 10.84 -5.54 17.01
N GLU A 70 10.39 -5.32 18.26
CA GLU A 70 10.89 -4.18 19.08
C GLU A 70 11.35 -4.53 20.52
N ASP A 71 11.78 -5.76 20.79
CA ASP A 71 12.57 -6.05 22.01
C ASP A 71 13.65 -7.11 21.74
N GLY A 72 14.72 -6.70 21.05
CA GLY A 72 15.99 -7.41 21.00
C GLY A 72 17.09 -6.48 21.53
N PRO A 73 17.87 -6.87 22.57
CA PRO A 73 18.85 -5.98 23.18
C PRO A 73 19.94 -5.57 22.18
N ASN A 74 20.36 -4.29 22.26
CA ASN A 74 21.61 -3.80 21.71
C ASN A 74 22.73 -4.82 21.98
N THR A 75 23.24 -5.44 20.93
CA THR A 75 24.57 -6.05 20.96
C THR A 75 25.50 -5.04 20.31
N ASP A 76 26.28 -4.37 21.15
CA ASP A 76 27.53 -3.72 20.74
C ASP A 76 28.22 -4.60 19.69
N GLY A 77 28.31 -4.11 18.46
CA GLY A 77 29.13 -4.76 17.45
C GLY A 77 30.57 -4.74 17.94
N PRO A 78 31.30 -5.86 17.91
CA PRO A 78 32.70 -5.85 18.30
C PRO A 78 33.46 -4.91 17.35
N ASP A 79 34.20 -3.97 17.97
CA ASP A 79 35.47 -3.49 17.47
C ASP A 79 36.29 -4.71 17.02
N ASP A 80 36.26 -5.02 15.73
CA ASP A 80 37.33 -5.76 15.08
C ASP A 80 37.97 -4.76 14.12
N GLU A 81 38.95 -4.06 14.66
CA GLU A 81 40.04 -3.39 13.96
C GLU A 81 40.44 -4.24 12.74
N ASP A 82 40.32 -3.68 11.54
CA ASP A 82 41.07 -4.20 10.39
C ASP A 82 42.42 -3.46 10.42
N PRO A 83 43.50 -4.10 10.90
CA PRO A 83 44.80 -3.48 10.86
C PRO A 83 45.27 -3.45 9.41
N ASP A 84 45.62 -2.26 8.98
CA ASP A 84 46.62 -2.00 7.95
C ASP A 84 47.63 -3.16 7.78
N GLU A 85 47.48 -3.96 6.71
CA GLU A 85 48.57 -4.72 6.11
C GLU A 85 48.74 -4.29 4.65
N THR A 86 49.45 -3.17 4.50
CA THR A 86 50.73 -3.10 3.77
C THR A 86 50.82 -3.85 2.44
N ALA A 87 50.93 -3.09 1.36
CA ALA A 87 52.23 -2.78 0.71
C ALA A 87 51.97 -2.33 -0.74
N ASP A 88 52.12 -1.02 -0.95
CA ASP A 88 52.64 -0.51 -2.23
C ASP A 88 53.99 -1.20 -2.50
N ASP A 89 54.03 -2.12 -3.45
CA ASP A 89 55.25 -2.41 -4.19
C ASP A 89 55.11 -1.80 -5.58
N GLU A 90 55.75 -0.64 -5.73
CA GLU A 90 56.24 -0.11 -6.98
C GLU A 90 57.26 -1.09 -7.62
N ASP A 91 57.43 -0.95 -8.94
CA ASP A 91 58.47 -1.57 -9.80
C ASP A 91 58.31 -3.05 -10.21
N ASP A 92 58.16 -3.35 -11.51
CA ASP A 92 59.30 -3.41 -12.45
C ASP A 92 58.84 -3.82 -13.88
N ALA A 93 59.48 -3.22 -14.89
CA ALA A 93 59.63 -3.54 -16.33
C ALA A 93 58.45 -3.50 -17.33
#